data_AF-A0A8S1BY42-F1
#
_entry.id   AF-A0A8S1BY42-F1
#
_cell.length_a   1.000
_cell.length_b   1.000
_cell.length_c   1.000
_cell.angle_alpha   90.00
_cell.angle_beta   90.00
_cell.angle_gamma   90.00
#
_symmetry.space_group_name_H-M   'P 1'
#
loop_
_entity.id
_entity.type
_entity.pdbx_description
1 polymer ?
#
loop_
_entity_poly.entity_id
_entity_poly.type
_entity_poly.pdbx_seq_one_letter_code
_entity_poly.pdbx_strand_id
1 'polypeptide(L)'
;MQPLLLLLMTALVGQLDAATEAPTPEVVTGVVQGVDERTNTLIDHIVTKQQAMDAALKLDTTKLGVSEAIGCGKCSLEERLYCMDTVISDHCCCDKDTEPMPFVPHKCKIALPPSPPCFPVAGNCGIYSRIFECCCKHILQKTWHNKLVSGAHVARGGLAALLATLPMLLLR
;
A
#
# COMPACT_ATOMS: atom_id res chain seq x y z
N MET A 1 74.09 5.78 0.45
CA MET A 1 72.80 5.19 0.90
C MET A 1 71.81 6.35 1.04
N GLN A 2 70.91 6.48 0.06
CA GLN A 2 69.72 7.35 0.06
C GLN A 2 68.49 6.45 0.35
N PRO A 3 67.25 6.96 0.52
CA PRO A 3 66.75 8.20 1.15
C PRO A 3 65.44 7.92 1.96
N LEU A 4 64.50 8.89 2.06
CA LEU A 4 63.11 8.90 2.60
C LEU A 4 62.94 9.52 4.01
N LEU A 5 61.98 10.41 4.28
CA LEU A 5 60.97 11.07 3.43
C LEU A 5 60.37 12.28 4.17
N LEU A 6 60.08 13.29 3.36
CA LEU A 6 59.29 14.51 3.58
C LEU A 6 58.07 14.36 4.51
N LEU A 7 57.91 15.33 5.39
CA LEU A 7 56.64 15.68 6.02
C LEU A 7 56.53 17.20 5.98
N LEU A 8 55.72 17.73 5.06
CA LEU A 8 54.83 18.90 5.24
C LEU A 8 54.39 19.50 3.90
N MET A 9 53.10 19.86 3.87
CA MET A 9 52.38 20.75 2.94
C MET A 9 51.65 20.11 1.74
N THR A 10 50.36 19.86 1.92
CA THR A 10 49.22 20.33 1.09
C THR A 10 47.92 19.93 1.83
N ALA A 11 47.16 20.84 2.46
CA ALA A 11 46.21 21.82 1.92
C ALA A 11 45.01 21.19 1.18
N LEU A 12 43.83 21.38 1.80
CA LEU A 12 42.47 21.52 1.27
C LEU A 12 41.96 20.50 0.23
N VAL A 13 40.77 19.96 0.51
CA VAL A 13 39.52 20.15 -0.27
C VAL A 13 38.63 18.94 0.02
N GLY A 14 37.38 19.19 0.42
CA GLY A 14 36.29 18.44 -0.19
C GLY A 14 35.33 17.69 0.74
N GLN A 15 34.15 18.29 0.91
CA GLN A 15 32.83 17.67 1.06
C GLN A 15 32.58 16.57 2.12
N LEU A 16 31.85 16.98 3.17
CA LEU A 16 30.78 16.18 3.75
C LEU A 16 29.72 15.94 2.66
N ASP A 17 29.66 14.73 2.10
CA ASP A 17 28.47 14.27 1.39
C ASP A 17 27.54 13.60 2.40
N ALA A 18 26.59 14.39 2.90
CA ALA A 18 25.34 13.90 3.44
C ALA A 18 24.54 13.28 2.27
N ALA A 19 24.81 12.01 1.97
CA ALA A 19 23.92 11.21 1.15
C ALA A 19 22.68 10.90 2.00
N THR A 20 21.65 11.75 1.85
CA THR A 20 20.26 11.34 2.05
C THR A 20 19.99 10.17 1.12
N GLU A 21 20.14 8.95 1.63
CA GLU A 21 19.52 7.78 1.02
C GLU A 21 18.02 8.01 1.00
N ALA A 22 17.47 8.12 -0.21
CA ALA A 22 16.03 8.02 -0.41
C ALA A 22 15.57 6.68 0.17
N PRO A 23 14.43 6.61 0.89
CA PRO A 23 13.93 5.35 1.40
C PRO A 23 13.69 4.44 0.20
N THR A 24 14.48 3.36 0.15
CA THR A 24 14.22 2.23 -0.73
C THR A 24 12.81 1.73 -0.43
N PRO A 25 12.08 1.18 -1.43
CA PRO A 25 10.85 0.48 -1.14
C PRO A 25 11.22 -0.69 -0.22
N GLU A 26 10.94 -0.55 1.08
CA GLU A 26 11.04 -1.65 2.02
C GLU A 26 10.18 -2.78 1.44
N VAL A 27 10.84 -3.84 1.02
CA VAL A 27 10.23 -5.15 0.93
C VAL A 27 9.71 -5.41 2.35
N VAL A 28 8.40 -5.30 2.53
CA VAL A 28 7.75 -5.67 3.79
C VAL A 28 7.83 -7.19 3.89
N THR A 29 9.00 -7.69 4.27
CA THR A 29 9.15 -9.05 4.77
C THR A 29 8.31 -9.14 6.04
N GLY A 30 7.48 -10.19 6.15
CA GLY A 30 6.49 -10.39 7.21
C GLY A 30 7.09 -10.36 8.61
N VAL A 31 7.21 -9.15 9.19
CA VAL A 31 7.50 -8.95 10.60
C VAL A 31 6.17 -8.89 11.31
N VAL A 32 5.87 -9.94 12.07
CA VAL A 32 4.70 -10.00 12.96
C VAL A 32 4.68 -8.72 13.81
N GLN A 33 3.66 -7.88 13.60
CA GLN A 33 3.60 -6.54 14.20
C GLN A 33 3.10 -6.53 15.65
N GLY A 34 2.65 -7.68 16.17
CA GLY A 34 2.23 -7.85 17.56
C GLY A 34 1.25 -9.00 17.77
N VAL A 35 0.79 -9.17 19.00
CA VAL A 35 -0.25 -10.16 19.38
C VAL A 35 -1.51 -9.41 19.81
N ASP A 36 -2.67 -9.81 19.30
CA ASP A 36 -3.98 -9.42 19.81
C ASP A 36 -4.41 -10.44 20.87
N GLU A 37 -4.10 -10.14 22.12
CA GLU A 37 -4.35 -11.02 23.28
C GLU A 37 -5.84 -11.35 23.47
N ARG A 38 -6.74 -10.46 23.04
CA ARG A 38 -8.19 -10.66 23.15
C ARG A 38 -8.68 -11.77 22.24
N THR A 39 -8.09 -11.87 21.05
CA THR A 39 -8.49 -12.82 20.01
C THR A 39 -7.54 -14.00 19.86
N ASN A 40 -6.43 -14.00 20.63
CA ASN A 40 -5.33 -14.94 20.47
C ASN A 40 -4.89 -15.04 18.99
N THR A 41 -4.62 -13.89 18.38
CA THR A 41 -4.15 -13.80 16.98
C THR A 41 -2.85 -13.03 16.90
N LEU A 42 -1.96 -13.44 16.01
CA LEU A 42 -0.81 -12.64 15.62
C LEU A 42 -1.25 -11.64 14.56
N ILE A 43 -0.75 -10.42 14.65
CA ILE A 43 -0.88 -9.43 13.58
C ILE A 43 0.23 -9.73 12.59
N ASP A 44 -0.14 -10.19 11.40
CA ASP A 44 0.80 -10.47 10.34
C ASP A 44 1.37 -9.16 9.78
N HIS A 45 0.50 -8.32 9.24
CA HIS A 45 0.85 -6.99 8.77
C HIS A 45 -0.35 -6.03 8.81
N ILE A 46 -0.06 -4.75 8.66
CA ILE A 46 -1.04 -3.66 8.57
C ILE A 46 -0.65 -2.77 7.40
N VAL A 47 -1.60 -2.57 6.48
CA VAL A 47 -1.57 -1.48 5.51
C VAL A 47 -2.42 -0.35 6.06
N THR A 48 -1.77 0.68 6.59
CA THR A 48 -2.46 1.84 7.13
C THR A 48 -3.16 2.62 6.02
N LYS A 49 -4.13 3.46 6.41
CA LYS A 49 -4.81 4.36 5.47
C LYS A 49 -3.82 5.25 4.71
N GLN A 50 -2.77 5.75 5.38
CA GLN A 50 -1.76 6.60 4.74
C GLN A 50 -0.92 5.80 3.74
N GLN A 51 -0.42 4.63 4.13
CA GLN A 51 0.34 3.75 3.21
C GLN A 51 -0.50 3.38 1.98
N ALA A 52 -1.77 3.05 2.18
CA ALA A 52 -2.70 2.77 1.08
C ALA A 52 -2.88 3.97 0.15
N MET A 53 -2.97 5.19 0.69
CA MET A 53 -3.04 6.41 -0.10
C MET A 53 -1.76 6.61 -0.91
N ASP A 54 -0.60 6.47 -0.28
CA ASP A 54 0.70 6.66 -0.93
C ASP A 54 0.95 5.62 -2.03
N ALA A 55 0.52 4.37 -1.82
CA ALA A 55 0.59 3.30 -2.83
C ALA A 55 -0.40 3.53 -3.98
N ALA A 56 -1.62 3.96 -3.68
CA ALA A 56 -2.64 4.23 -4.70
C ALA A 56 -2.24 5.39 -5.63
N LEU A 57 -1.53 6.40 -5.13
CA LEU A 57 -0.99 7.51 -5.94
C LEU A 57 0.11 7.08 -6.92
N LYS A 58 0.72 5.92 -6.69
CA LYS A 58 1.76 5.34 -7.54
C LYS A 58 1.19 4.37 -8.59
N LEU A 59 -0.13 4.14 -8.60
CA LEU A 59 -0.76 3.26 -9.58
C LEU A 59 -0.58 3.82 -10.99
N ASP A 60 -0.21 2.95 -11.93
CA ASP A 60 -0.15 3.30 -13.33
C ASP A 60 -1.56 3.56 -13.86
N THR A 61 -1.88 4.84 -14.05
CA THR A 61 -3.21 5.28 -14.50
C THR A 61 -3.55 4.78 -15.90
N THR A 62 -2.56 4.41 -16.71
CA THR A 62 -2.79 3.91 -18.08
C THR A 62 -3.35 2.48 -18.09
N LYS A 63 -3.20 1.75 -16.97
CA LYS A 63 -3.62 0.35 -16.82
C LYS A 63 -4.89 0.17 -15.99
N LEU A 64 -5.45 1.25 -15.45
CA LEU A 64 -6.61 1.18 -14.56
C LEU A 64 -7.86 0.67 -15.29
N GLY A 65 -8.45 -0.39 -14.75
CA GLY A 65 -9.73 -0.93 -15.22
C GLY A 65 -9.64 -1.83 -16.45
N VAL A 66 -8.44 -2.18 -16.91
CA VAL A 66 -8.22 -3.24 -17.91
C VAL A 66 -7.75 -4.49 -17.19
N SER A 67 -8.45 -5.61 -17.38
CA SER A 67 -7.93 -6.92 -16.96
C SER A 67 -6.79 -7.30 -17.89
N GLU A 68 -5.54 -7.21 -17.41
CA GLU A 68 -4.35 -7.56 -18.18
C GLU A 68 -4.14 -9.07 -18.34
N ALA A 69 -4.86 -9.90 -17.58
CA ALA A 69 -4.67 -11.34 -17.59
C ALA A 69 -5.34 -12.00 -18.82
N ILE A 70 -4.49 -12.53 -19.71
CA ILE A 70 -4.90 -13.31 -20.88
C ILE A 70 -5.73 -14.51 -20.44
N GLY A 71 -6.87 -14.74 -21.08
CA GLY A 71 -7.76 -15.86 -20.78
C GLY A 71 -8.80 -15.58 -19.68
N CYS A 72 -8.83 -14.38 -19.11
CA CYS A 72 -9.89 -13.96 -18.20
C CYS A 72 -11.18 -13.60 -18.96
N GLY A 73 -12.30 -14.15 -18.50
CA GLY A 73 -13.63 -13.80 -18.97
C GLY A 73 -14.15 -12.50 -18.35
N LYS A 74 -15.40 -12.16 -18.63
CA LYS A 74 -16.08 -11.07 -17.91
C LYS A 74 -16.35 -11.50 -16.48
N CYS A 75 -16.02 -10.63 -15.53
CA CYS A 75 -16.39 -10.83 -14.12
C CYS A 75 -17.92 -10.77 -13.97
N SER A 76 -18.45 -11.75 -13.24
CA SER A 76 -19.85 -11.79 -12.79
C SER A 76 -20.14 -10.67 -11.78
N LEU A 77 -21.42 -10.47 -11.46
CA LEU A 77 -21.81 -9.55 -10.39
C LEU A 77 -21.28 -10.03 -9.03
N GLU A 78 -21.36 -11.34 -8.78
CA GLU A 78 -20.89 -11.96 -7.54
C GLU A 78 -19.37 -11.76 -7.35
N GLU A 79 -18.56 -12.01 -8.39
CA GLU A 79 -17.11 -11.76 -8.33
C GLU A 79 -16.82 -10.29 -8.05
N ARG A 80 -17.56 -9.36 -8.66
CA ARG A 80 -17.39 -7.92 -8.37
C ARG A 80 -17.70 -7.57 -6.91
N LEU A 81 -18.77 -8.12 -6.34
CA LEU A 81 -19.15 -7.90 -4.94
C LEU A 81 -18.10 -8.51 -4.00
N TYR A 82 -17.68 -9.74 -4.28
CA TYR A 82 -16.60 -10.41 -3.57
C TYR A 82 -15.33 -9.55 -3.53
N CYS A 83 -14.95 -8.93 -4.65
CA CYS A 83 -13.79 -8.04 -4.73
C CYS A 83 -13.91 -6.78 -3.87
N MET A 84 -15.11 -6.30 -3.57
CA MET A 84 -15.30 -5.09 -2.75
C MET A 84 -15.43 -5.38 -1.26
N ASP A 85 -15.97 -6.55 -0.91
CA ASP A 85 -16.38 -6.82 0.46
C ASP A 85 -15.46 -7.80 1.19
N THR A 86 -15.07 -8.90 0.53
CA THR A 86 -14.49 -10.06 1.24
C THR A 86 -13.09 -10.44 0.79
N VAL A 87 -12.62 -9.94 -0.36
CA VAL A 87 -11.31 -10.32 -0.93
C VAL A 87 -10.13 -10.14 0.02
N ILE A 88 -10.18 -9.15 0.92
CA ILE A 88 -9.14 -8.91 1.93
C ILE A 88 -9.04 -10.07 2.93
N SER A 89 -10.17 -10.72 3.27
CA SER A 89 -10.16 -11.89 4.15
C SER A 89 -9.37 -13.04 3.53
N ASP A 90 -9.54 -13.26 2.23
CA ASP A 90 -8.86 -14.33 1.51
C ASP A 90 -7.39 -14.00 1.27
N HIS A 91 -7.09 -12.74 0.97
CA HIS A 91 -5.72 -12.23 0.92
C HIS A 91 -4.96 -12.53 2.21
N CYS A 92 -5.52 -12.18 3.37
CA CYS A 92 -4.91 -12.47 4.67
C CYS A 92 -4.73 -13.96 4.95
N CYS A 93 -5.42 -14.84 4.23
CA CYS A 93 -5.27 -16.28 4.35
C CYS A 93 -4.26 -16.86 3.34
N CYS A 94 -4.21 -16.32 2.12
CA CYS A 94 -3.55 -16.93 0.97
C CYS A 94 -2.22 -16.27 0.55
N ASP A 95 -2.03 -14.97 0.76
CA ASP A 95 -0.87 -14.22 0.27
C ASP A 95 0.12 -13.88 1.38
N LYS A 96 0.58 -14.88 2.11
CA LYS A 96 1.40 -14.65 3.32
C LYS A 96 2.76 -14.01 3.04
N ASP A 97 3.27 -14.17 1.83
CA ASP A 97 4.61 -13.72 1.45
C ASP A 97 4.59 -12.52 0.48
N THR A 98 3.41 -12.02 0.13
CA THR A 98 3.25 -10.94 -0.85
C THR A 98 2.14 -9.98 -0.46
N GLU A 99 2.33 -8.70 -0.78
CA GLU A 99 1.29 -7.67 -0.63
C GLU A 99 0.82 -7.22 -2.02
N PRO A 100 -0.22 -7.85 -2.60
CA PRO A 100 -0.74 -7.50 -3.91
C PRO A 100 -1.74 -6.33 -3.88
N MET A 101 -2.18 -5.89 -2.70
CA MET A 101 -3.15 -4.81 -2.47
C MET A 101 -2.61 -3.69 -1.56
N PRO A 102 -1.38 -3.16 -1.79
CA PRO A 102 -0.79 -2.16 -0.91
C PRO A 102 -1.56 -0.83 -0.93
N PHE A 103 -2.50 -0.66 -1.86
CA PHE A 103 -3.36 0.51 -2.06
C PHE A 103 -4.74 0.36 -1.38
N VAL A 104 -4.98 -0.73 -0.65
CA VAL A 104 -6.21 -0.98 0.12
C VAL A 104 -5.84 -0.98 1.60
N PRO A 105 -6.40 -0.11 2.46
CA PRO A 105 -6.14 -0.17 3.89
C PRO A 105 -6.72 -1.45 4.50
N HIS A 106 -5.88 -2.23 5.18
CA HIS A 106 -6.31 -3.48 5.82
C HIS A 106 -5.34 -3.93 6.93
N LYS A 107 -5.75 -4.97 7.68
CA LYS A 107 -4.97 -5.58 8.75
C LYS A 107 -5.15 -7.10 8.67
N CYS A 108 -4.05 -7.81 8.43
CA CYS A 108 -4.05 -9.26 8.41
C CYS A 108 -3.68 -9.85 9.77
N LYS A 109 -4.39 -10.90 10.13
CA LYS A 109 -4.26 -11.61 11.40
C LYS A 109 -4.11 -13.10 11.15
N ILE A 110 -3.16 -13.71 11.83
CA ILE A 110 -2.94 -15.16 11.84
C ILE A 110 -3.50 -15.72 13.15
N ALA A 111 -4.38 -16.70 13.04
CA ALA A 111 -4.92 -17.40 14.20
C ALA A 111 -3.82 -18.23 14.89
N LEU A 112 -3.66 -18.07 16.21
CA LEU A 112 -2.78 -18.93 17.01
C LEU A 112 -3.56 -20.13 17.57
N PRO A 113 -2.89 -21.28 17.78
CA PRO A 113 -3.51 -22.39 18.50
C PRO A 113 -4.08 -21.93 19.86
N PRO A 114 -5.27 -22.41 20.27
CA PRO A 114 -6.06 -23.50 19.66
C PRO A 114 -7.08 -23.04 18.60
N SER A 115 -7.00 -21.81 18.09
CA SER A 115 -7.93 -21.29 17.10
C SER A 115 -7.87 -22.07 15.77
N PRO A 116 -9.00 -22.23 15.06
CA PRO A 116 -9.01 -22.91 13.77
C PRO A 116 -8.12 -22.16 12.74
N PRO A 117 -7.53 -22.87 11.77
CA PRO A 117 -6.82 -22.24 10.67
C PRO A 117 -7.76 -21.38 9.84
N CYS A 118 -7.20 -20.41 9.09
CA CYS A 118 -7.99 -19.62 8.17
C CYS A 118 -8.53 -20.47 7.01
N PHE A 119 -9.73 -20.13 6.53
CA PHE A 119 -10.34 -20.75 5.36
C PHE A 119 -10.77 -19.65 4.38
N PRO A 120 -10.33 -19.69 3.10
CA PRO A 120 -10.73 -18.70 2.11
C PRO A 120 -12.24 -18.77 1.82
N VAL A 121 -12.90 -17.61 1.76
CA VAL A 121 -14.31 -17.43 1.37
C VAL A 121 -14.54 -17.90 -0.07
N ALA A 122 -13.55 -17.70 -0.96
CA ALA A 122 -13.56 -18.23 -2.32
C ALA A 122 -13.44 -19.77 -2.39
N GLY A 123 -13.34 -20.45 -1.24
CA GLY A 123 -13.26 -21.90 -1.09
C GLY A 123 -11.83 -22.41 -1.01
N ASN A 124 -10.91 -21.93 -1.86
CA ASN A 124 -9.48 -22.22 -1.74
C ASN A 124 -8.62 -21.11 -2.37
N CYS A 125 -7.33 -21.11 -2.02
CA CYS A 125 -6.40 -20.09 -2.49
C CYS A 125 -6.21 -20.06 -4.01
N GLY A 126 -6.39 -21.17 -4.73
CA GLY A 126 -6.35 -21.18 -6.20
C GLY A 126 -7.54 -20.46 -6.84
N ILE A 127 -8.75 -20.63 -6.30
CA ILE A 127 -9.95 -19.90 -6.74
C ILE A 127 -9.79 -18.42 -6.42
N TYR A 128 -9.34 -18.09 -5.21
CA TYR A 128 -9.00 -16.73 -4.81
C TYR A 128 -8.02 -16.09 -5.80
N SER A 129 -6.87 -16.69 -6.07
CA SER A 129 -5.85 -16.12 -6.97
C SER A 129 -6.40 -15.89 -8.37
N ARG A 130 -7.23 -16.81 -8.89
CA ARG A 130 -7.90 -16.63 -10.18
C ARG A 130 -8.84 -15.42 -10.17
N ILE A 131 -9.74 -15.32 -9.18
CA ILE A 131 -10.69 -14.20 -9.08
C ILE A 131 -9.92 -12.90 -8.84
N PHE A 132 -8.87 -12.90 -8.04
CA PHE A 132 -8.06 -11.73 -7.76
C PHE A 132 -7.40 -11.18 -9.03
N GLU A 133 -6.66 -12.01 -9.76
CA GLU A 133 -5.96 -11.59 -10.97
C GLU A 133 -6.92 -11.26 -12.13
N CYS A 134 -7.95 -12.06 -12.35
CA CYS A 134 -8.91 -11.80 -13.43
C CYS A 134 -9.89 -10.66 -13.14
N CYS A 135 -10.23 -10.43 -11.87
CA CYS A 135 -11.31 -9.52 -11.49
C CYS A 135 -10.86 -8.46 -10.48
N CYS A 136 -10.43 -8.85 -9.28
CA CYS A 136 -10.35 -7.90 -8.18
C CYS A 136 -9.27 -6.84 -8.37
N LYS A 137 -8.10 -7.21 -8.90
CA LYS A 137 -6.94 -6.32 -9.02
C LYS A 137 -7.29 -5.01 -9.73
N HIS A 138 -7.83 -5.08 -10.95
CA HIS A 138 -8.16 -3.88 -11.72
C HIS A 138 -9.37 -3.12 -11.15
N ILE A 139 -10.37 -3.83 -10.59
CA ILE A 139 -11.55 -3.21 -9.95
C ILE A 139 -11.10 -2.39 -8.73
N LEU A 140 -10.28 -2.98 -7.86
CA LEU A 140 -9.78 -2.34 -6.65
C LEU A 140 -8.87 -1.16 -6.99
N GLN A 141 -7.91 -1.33 -7.89
CA GLN A 141 -7.02 -0.24 -8.33
C GLN A 141 -7.83 0.97 -8.82
N LYS A 142 -8.80 0.75 -9.72
CA LYS A 142 -9.67 1.82 -10.23
C LYS A 142 -10.50 2.46 -9.11
N THR A 143 -11.08 1.64 -8.23
CA THR A 143 -11.93 2.12 -7.13
C THR A 143 -11.15 3.00 -6.16
N TRP A 144 -9.97 2.54 -5.73
CA TRP A 144 -9.14 3.26 -4.78
C TRP A 144 -8.51 4.51 -5.38
N HIS A 145 -8.06 4.46 -6.63
CA HIS A 145 -7.63 5.66 -7.35
C HIS A 145 -8.75 6.72 -7.39
N ASN A 146 -9.97 6.33 -7.77
CA ASN A 146 -11.11 7.27 -7.86
C ASN A 146 -11.49 7.86 -6.49
N LYS A 147 -11.49 7.04 -5.42
CA LYS A 147 -11.76 7.52 -4.06
C LYS A 147 -10.80 8.64 -3.65
N LEU A 148 -9.53 8.56 -4.06
CA LEU A 148 -8.53 9.57 -3.73
C LEU A 148 -8.64 10.83 -4.59
N VAL A 149 -8.87 10.69 -5.90
CA VAL A 149 -9.10 11.84 -6.79
C VAL A 149 -10.33 12.63 -6.33
N SER A 150 -11.45 11.96 -6.04
CA SER A 150 -12.66 12.63 -5.52
C SER A 150 -12.42 13.27 -4.15
N GLY A 151 -11.68 12.62 -3.24
CA GLY A 151 -11.31 13.20 -1.95
C GLY A 151 -10.44 14.45 -2.06
N ALA A 152 -9.50 14.47 -3.01
CA ALA A 152 -8.64 15.62 -3.28
C ALA A 152 -9.43 16.83 -3.83
N HIS A 153 -10.46 16.60 -4.65
CA HIS A 153 -11.33 17.67 -5.14
C HIS A 153 -12.13 18.34 -4.01
N VAL A 154 -12.64 17.57 -3.05
CA VAL A 154 -13.37 18.11 -1.90
C VAL A 154 -12.45 18.94 -0.99
N ALA A 155 -11.23 18.47 -0.72
CA ALA A 155 -10.25 19.21 0.08
C ALA A 155 -9.83 20.55 -0.58
N ARG A 156 -9.63 20.56 -1.90
CA ARG A 156 -9.33 21.78 -2.66
C ARG A 156 -10.49 22.78 -2.68
N GLY A 157 -11.73 22.30 -2.77
CA GLY A 157 -12.93 23.15 -2.71
C GLY A 157 -13.12 23.82 -1.34
N GLY A 158 -12.84 23.10 -0.26
CA GLY A 158 -12.92 23.63 1.11
C GLY A 158 -11.86 24.70 1.42
N LEU A 159 -10.64 24.51 0.94
CA LEU A 159 -9.55 25.49 1.14
C LEU A 159 -9.80 26.79 0.37
N ALA A 160 -10.36 26.71 -0.84
CA ALA A 160 -10.74 27.88 -1.62
C ALA A 160 -11.87 28.70 -0.94
N ALA A 161 -12.82 28.04 -0.29
CA ALA A 161 -13.89 28.71 0.46
C ALA A 161 -13.35 29.43 1.73
N LEU A 162 -12.38 28.84 2.44
CA LEU A 162 -11.77 29.46 3.62
C LEU A 162 -10.95 30.71 3.26
N LEU A 163 -10.17 30.66 2.18
CA LEU A 163 -9.38 31.81 1.71
C LEU A 163 -10.24 32.98 1.19
N ALA A 164 -11.46 32.71 0.72
CA ALA A 164 -12.40 33.74 0.28
C ALA A 164 -13.08 34.51 1.44
N THR A 165 -12.98 34.02 2.69
CA THR A 165 -13.60 34.68 3.86
C THR A 165 -12.66 35.58 4.66
N LEU A 166 -11.33 35.43 4.48
CA LEU A 166 -10.33 36.24 5.17
C LEU A 166 -10.34 37.76 4.82
N PRO A 167 -10.68 38.22 3.60
CA PRO A 167 -10.66 39.64 3.29
C PRO A 167 -11.76 40.46 4.00
N MET A 168 -12.85 39.82 4.43
CA MET A 168 -14.01 40.51 5.04
C MET A 168 -13.84 40.77 6.54
N LEU A 169 -12.92 40.07 7.22
CA LEU A 169 -12.64 40.29 8.65
C LEU A 169 -11.54 41.33 8.91
N LEU A 170 -10.79 41.74 7.88
CA LEU A 170 -9.72 42.74 7.98
C LEU A 170 -10.15 44.15 7.53
N LEU A 171 -11.43 44.35 7.19
CA LEU A 171 -12.02 45.64 6.81
C LEU A 171 -13.08 46.15 7.82
N ARG A 172 -13.05 45.71 9.08
CA ARG A 172 -13.84 46.30 10.18
C ARG A 172 -12.97 46.93 11.24
#